data_AF-A0A967LZ11-F1
#
_entry.id   AF-A0A967LZ11-F1
#
_cell.length_a   1.000
_cell.length_b   1.000
_cell.length_c   1.000
_cell.angle_alpha   90.00
_cell.angle_beta   90.00
_cell.angle_gamma   90.00
#
_symmetry.space_group_name_H-M   'P 1'
#
loop_
_entity.id
_entity.type
_entity.pdbx_description
1 polymer ?
#
loop_
_entity_poly.entity_id
_entity_poly.type
_entity_poly.pdbx_seq_one_letter_code
_entity_poly.pdbx_strand_id
1 'polypeptide(L)'
;MYNKGLVITGIVIFVVFFTSPFLIGLVKSGPPPEPELSPKAKLAKQCVEAKEYMVESHMQMLNDWRNEAVREGKRIYVATDGKEYTVSLQNTCMDCHSNKSKFCDQCHNYAEVNPYCWECHIEPKEKL
;
A
#
# COMPACT_ATOMS: atom_id res chain seq x y z
N MET A 1 1.31 48.26 -26.20
CA MET A 1 1.65 48.24 -24.76
C MET A 1 0.95 47.04 -24.16
N TYR A 2 1.72 46.06 -23.70
CA TYR A 2 1.18 44.79 -23.18
C TYR A 2 0.41 45.05 -21.88
N ASN A 3 -0.79 44.47 -21.73
CA ASN A 3 -1.64 44.61 -20.54
C ASN A 3 -1.01 43.90 -19.33
N LYS A 4 0.15 44.37 -18.88
CA LYS A 4 1.02 43.76 -17.88
C LYS A 4 0.28 43.46 -16.58
N GLY A 5 -0.65 44.33 -16.17
CA GLY A 5 -1.51 44.11 -15.00
C GLY A 5 -2.45 42.91 -15.16
N LEU A 6 -3.16 42.80 -16.30
CA LEU A 6 -4.05 41.67 -16.57
C LEU A 6 -3.28 40.34 -16.67
N VAL A 7 -2.09 40.37 -17.25
CA VAL A 7 -1.22 39.19 -17.38
C VAL A 7 -0.73 38.71 -16.01
N ILE A 8 -0.28 39.62 -15.15
CA ILE A 8 0.17 39.27 -13.79
C ILE A 8 -0.99 38.69 -12.98
N THR A 9 -2.17 39.31 -13.02
CA THR A 9 -3.35 38.80 -12.30
C THR A 9 -3.72 37.39 -12.78
N GLY A 10 -3.71 37.14 -14.09
CA GLY A 10 -3.98 35.81 -14.65
C GLY A 10 -2.97 34.75 -14.20
N ILE A 11 -1.68 35.09 -14.15
CA ILE A 11 -0.63 34.19 -13.67
C ILE A 11 -0.83 33.85 -12.19
N VAL A 12 -1.13 34.83 -11.35
CA VAL A 12 -1.35 34.59 -9.91
C VAL A 12 -2.55 33.67 -9.70
N ILE A 13 -3.67 33.91 -10.39
CA ILE A 13 -4.86 33.03 -10.32
C ILE A 13 -4.51 31.62 -10.78
N PHE A 14 -3.79 31.48 -11.90
CA PHE A 14 -3.38 30.18 -12.42
C PHE A 14 -2.50 29.42 -11.42
N VAL A 15 -1.49 30.08 -10.85
CA VAL A 15 -0.61 29.45 -9.85
C VAL A 15 -1.41 29.01 -8.64
N VAL A 16 -2.22 29.89 -8.06
CA VAL A 16 -3.05 29.54 -6.88
C VAL A 16 -3.99 28.39 -7.19
N PHE A 17 -4.67 28.41 -8.33
CA PHE A 17 -5.59 27.34 -8.73
C PHE A 17 -4.84 26.01 -8.89
N PHE A 18 -3.69 26.01 -9.57
CA PHE A 18 -2.91 24.81 -9.84
C PHE A 18 -2.19 24.26 -8.59
N THR A 19 -1.75 25.13 -7.66
CA THR A 19 -1.13 24.70 -6.40
C THR A 19 -2.16 24.37 -5.32
N SER A 20 -3.42 24.80 -5.48
CA SER A 20 -4.46 24.61 -4.45
C SER A 20 -4.68 23.15 -4.05
N PRO A 21 -4.69 22.13 -4.94
CA PRO A 21 -4.90 20.75 -4.53
C PRO A 21 -3.79 20.25 -3.62
N PHE A 22 -2.54 20.64 -3.88
CA PHE A 22 -1.38 20.27 -3.06
C PHE A 22 -1.44 20.90 -1.66
N LEU A 23 -1.82 22.18 -1.58
CA LEU A 23 -2.00 22.87 -0.29
C LEU A 23 -3.15 22.27 0.52
N ILE A 24 -4.26 21.95 -0.13
CA ILE A 24 -5.40 21.27 0.49
C ILE A 24 -5.00 19.87 0.96
N GLY A 25 -4.24 19.14 0.14
CA GLY A 25 -3.72 17.81 0.48
C GLY A 25 -2.80 17.83 1.70
N LEU A 26 -1.90 18.82 1.81
CA LEU A 26 -0.99 18.97 2.95
C LEU A 26 -1.71 19.24 4.28
N VAL A 27 -2.85 19.93 4.22
CA VAL A 27 -3.69 20.23 5.41
C VAL A 27 -4.61 19.06 5.75
N LYS A 28 -5.06 18.30 4.75
CA LYS A 28 -6.01 17.19 4.91
C LYS A 28 -5.38 15.82 5.08
N SER A 29 -4.06 15.68 4.96
CA SER A 29 -3.36 14.42 5.21
C SER A 29 -3.59 13.98 6.66
N GLY A 30 -4.54 13.07 6.84
CA GLY A 30 -4.88 12.49 8.13
C GLY A 30 -3.73 11.64 8.67
N PRO A 31 -3.77 11.27 9.96
CA PRO A 31 -2.78 10.37 10.54
C PRO A 31 -2.74 9.06 9.74
N PRO A 32 -1.56 8.44 9.59
CA PRO A 32 -1.47 7.15 8.95
C PRO A 32 -2.38 6.14 9.66
N PRO A 33 -3.00 5.21 8.93
CA PRO A 33 -3.89 4.23 9.52
C PRO A 33 -3.11 3.32 10.49
N GLU A 34 -3.76 2.94 11.58
CA GLU A 34 -3.28 1.89 12.48
C GLU A 34 -4.07 0.59 12.20
N PRO A 35 -3.56 -0.28 11.32
CA PRO A 35 -4.27 -1.50 10.98
C PRO A 35 -4.28 -2.49 12.17
N GLU A 36 -5.39 -3.21 12.32
CA GLU A 36 -5.55 -4.16 13.42
C GLU A 36 -4.77 -5.46 13.12
N LEU A 37 -3.81 -5.79 13.99
CA LEU A 37 -3.10 -7.06 13.91
C LEU A 37 -3.95 -8.20 14.50
N SER A 38 -4.04 -9.31 13.76
CA SER A 38 -4.63 -10.55 14.27
C SER A 38 -3.87 -11.06 15.51
N PRO A 39 -4.49 -11.90 16.36
CA PRO A 39 -3.80 -12.51 17.49
C PRO A 39 -2.50 -13.23 17.09
N LYS A 40 -2.52 -13.90 15.92
CA LYS A 40 -1.35 -14.60 15.38
C LYS A 40 -0.24 -13.63 14.97
N ALA A 41 -0.59 -12.53 14.31
CA ALA A 41 0.39 -11.50 13.96
C ALA A 41 1.01 -10.84 15.20
N LYS A 42 0.19 -10.57 16.24
CA LYS A 42 0.66 -10.02 17.52
C LYS A 42 1.64 -10.96 18.24
N LEU A 43 1.40 -12.27 18.17
CA LEU A 43 2.28 -13.29 18.75
C LEU A 43 3.58 -13.45 17.96
N ALA A 44 3.50 -13.41 16.62
CA ALA A 44 4.65 -13.58 15.75
C ALA A 44 5.68 -12.44 15.90
N LYS A 45 5.21 -11.22 16.18
CA LYS A 45 6.03 -9.99 16.38
C LYS A 45 6.98 -9.61 15.23
N GLN A 46 6.96 -10.37 14.13
CA GLN A 46 7.77 -10.15 12.95
C GLN A 46 6.90 -10.38 11.70
N CYS A 47 7.12 -9.55 10.68
CA CYS A 47 6.55 -9.74 9.36
C CYS A 47 7.52 -10.55 8.49
N VAL A 48 7.18 -10.72 7.21
CA VAL A 48 8.09 -11.35 6.22
C VAL A 48 9.39 -10.55 6.10
N GLU A 49 9.31 -9.23 6.22
CA GLU A 49 10.42 -8.29 6.26
C GLU A 49 10.23 -7.27 7.39
N ALA A 50 11.20 -6.38 7.60
CA ALA A 50 11.09 -5.30 8.56
C ALA A 50 9.82 -4.45 8.35
N LYS A 51 9.27 -3.88 9.43
CA LYS A 51 8.03 -3.08 9.38
C LYS A 51 8.17 -1.91 8.41
N GLU A 52 9.32 -1.25 8.43
CA GLU A 52 9.65 -0.11 7.58
C GLU A 52 9.62 -0.51 6.10
N TYR A 53 10.22 -1.66 5.77
CA TYR A 53 10.20 -2.23 4.43
C TYR A 53 8.76 -2.56 3.98
N MET A 54 7.94 -3.13 4.87
CA MET A 54 6.54 -3.42 4.54
C MET A 54 5.74 -2.14 4.27
N VAL A 55 5.97 -1.05 4.99
CA VAL A 55 5.27 0.21 4.73
C VAL A 55 5.69 0.81 3.38
N GLU A 56 6.99 0.81 3.09
CA GLU A 56 7.55 1.45 1.89
C GLU A 56 7.37 0.60 0.61
N SER A 57 7.56 -0.70 0.70
CA SER A 57 7.81 -1.57 -0.46
C SER A 57 6.88 -2.78 -0.58
N HIS A 58 5.87 -2.95 0.29
CA HIS A 58 5.03 -4.17 0.25
C HIS A 58 4.41 -4.46 -1.12
N MET A 59 3.91 -3.44 -1.82
CA MET A 59 3.30 -3.66 -3.15
C MET A 59 4.33 -4.03 -4.22
N GLN A 60 5.54 -3.48 -4.15
CA GLN A 60 6.61 -3.86 -5.06
C GLN A 60 6.98 -5.34 -4.85
N MET A 61 7.19 -5.73 -3.59
CA MET A 61 7.45 -7.13 -3.22
C MET A 61 6.33 -8.06 -3.70
N LEU A 62 5.06 -7.69 -3.52
CA LEU A 62 3.92 -8.50 -4.00
C LEU A 62 3.86 -8.62 -5.53
N ASN A 63 4.21 -7.56 -6.26
CA ASN A 63 4.27 -7.59 -7.72
C ASN A 63 5.38 -8.52 -8.22
N ASP A 64 6.54 -8.47 -7.57
CA ASP A 64 7.68 -9.32 -7.89
C ASP A 64 7.37 -10.78 -7.58
N TRP A 65 6.82 -11.05 -6.38
CA TRP A 65 6.30 -12.36 -5.98
C TRP A 65 5.31 -12.94 -6.99
N ARG A 66 4.36 -12.12 -7.48
CA ARG A 66 3.43 -12.55 -8.52
C ARG A 66 4.17 -12.94 -9.80
N ASN A 67 5.10 -12.11 -10.27
CA ASN A 67 5.86 -12.38 -11.49
C ASN A 67 6.70 -13.65 -11.35
N GLU A 68 7.42 -13.80 -10.25
CA GLU A 68 8.22 -14.99 -9.93
C GLU A 68 7.37 -16.26 -9.90
N ALA A 69 6.22 -16.21 -9.22
CA ALA A 69 5.31 -17.33 -9.11
C ALA A 69 4.67 -17.75 -10.44
N VAL A 70 4.21 -16.78 -11.23
CA VAL A 70 3.41 -17.03 -12.43
C VAL A 70 4.29 -17.22 -13.67
N ARG A 71 5.38 -16.46 -13.81
CA ARG A 71 6.22 -16.46 -15.01
C ARG A 71 7.45 -17.35 -14.87
N GLU A 72 8.04 -17.41 -13.68
CA GLU A 72 9.32 -18.10 -13.46
C GLU A 72 9.17 -19.42 -12.71
N GLY A 73 7.99 -19.68 -12.12
CA GLY A 73 7.74 -20.86 -11.31
C GLY A 73 8.48 -20.85 -9.96
N LYS A 74 9.06 -19.71 -9.56
CA LYS A 74 9.75 -19.56 -8.27
C LYS A 74 8.71 -19.37 -7.15
N ARG A 75 8.81 -20.19 -6.10
CA ARG A 75 7.81 -20.24 -5.03
C ARG A 75 8.37 -20.01 -3.64
N ILE A 76 9.68 -19.74 -3.52
CA ILE A 76 10.36 -19.51 -2.25
C ILE A 76 11.01 -18.14 -2.30
N TYR A 77 10.73 -17.32 -1.30
CA TYR A 77 11.36 -16.05 -1.03
C TYR A 77 12.23 -16.18 0.22
N VAL A 78 13.47 -15.68 0.16
CA VAL A 78 14.38 -15.63 1.31
C VAL A 78 14.41 -14.19 1.80
N ALA A 79 13.94 -13.97 3.02
CA ALA A 79 13.96 -12.65 3.63
C ALA A 79 15.36 -12.22 4.07
N THR A 80 15.52 -10.94 4.42
CA THR A 80 16.80 -10.37 4.88
C THR A 80 17.35 -11.04 6.14
N ASP A 81 16.49 -11.65 6.96
CA ASP A 81 16.86 -12.45 8.14
C ASP A 81 17.27 -13.90 7.80
N GLY A 82 17.25 -14.26 6.52
CA GLY A 82 17.56 -15.60 6.02
C GLY A 82 16.38 -16.59 6.09
N LYS A 83 15.21 -16.17 6.55
CA LYS A 83 14.04 -17.04 6.66
C LYS A 83 13.35 -17.21 5.32
N GLU A 84 12.97 -18.45 5.03
CA GLU A 84 12.23 -18.79 3.83
C GLU A 84 10.73 -18.64 4.03
N TYR A 85 10.09 -18.08 3.00
CA TYR A 85 8.65 -17.90 2.92
C TYR A 85 8.15 -18.43 1.59
N THR A 86 7.01 -19.11 1.62
CA THR A 86 6.31 -19.47 0.39
C THR A 86 5.76 -18.21 -0.27
N VAL A 87 6.01 -18.04 -1.56
CA VAL A 87 5.47 -16.95 -2.37
C VAL A 87 3.99 -17.21 -2.61
N SER A 88 3.16 -16.72 -1.68
CA SER A 88 1.71 -16.90 -1.72
C SER A 88 1.00 -15.85 -0.86
N LEU A 89 0.11 -15.07 -1.49
CA LEU A 89 -0.74 -14.12 -0.76
C LEU A 89 -1.63 -14.83 0.26
N GLN A 90 -2.31 -15.91 -0.15
CA GLN A 90 -3.30 -16.61 0.66
C GLN A 90 -2.67 -17.48 1.77
N ASN A 91 -1.52 -18.11 1.49
CA ASN A 91 -0.91 -19.04 2.43
C ASN A 91 0.12 -18.39 3.36
N THR A 92 0.70 -17.25 2.97
CA THR A 92 1.74 -16.56 3.76
C THR A 92 1.20 -15.29 4.39
N CYS A 93 0.70 -14.34 3.59
CA CYS A 93 0.28 -13.05 4.13
C CYS A 93 -1.05 -13.15 4.90
N MET A 94 -2.06 -13.79 4.31
CA MET A 94 -3.41 -13.91 4.91
C MET A 94 -3.45 -14.85 6.11
N ASP A 95 -2.37 -15.60 6.38
CA ASP A 95 -2.22 -16.40 7.59
C ASP A 95 -2.08 -15.52 8.85
N CYS A 96 -1.49 -14.32 8.69
CA CYS A 96 -1.39 -13.30 9.74
C CYS A 96 -2.34 -12.12 9.51
N HIS A 97 -2.65 -11.76 8.27
CA HIS A 97 -3.55 -10.66 7.89
C HIS A 97 -4.95 -11.20 7.57
N SER A 98 -5.56 -11.91 8.52
CA SER A 98 -6.79 -12.67 8.30
C SER A 98 -8.04 -11.81 8.08
N ASN A 99 -7.98 -10.52 8.38
CA ASN A 99 -9.07 -9.58 8.20
C ASN A 99 -8.66 -8.50 7.20
N LYS A 100 -9.23 -8.54 5.99
CA LYS A 100 -8.89 -7.61 4.92
C LYS A 100 -9.39 -6.21 5.24
N SER A 101 -10.63 -6.08 5.71
CA SER A 101 -11.26 -4.78 6.00
C SER A 101 -10.55 -3.99 7.13
N LYS A 102 -10.02 -4.72 8.12
CA LYS A 102 -9.32 -4.16 9.28
C LYS A 102 -7.81 -4.03 9.13
N PHE A 103 -7.23 -4.63 8.09
CA PHE A 103 -5.79 -4.56 7.83
C PHE A 103 -5.48 -3.96 6.45
N CYS A 104 -5.69 -4.73 5.39
CA CYS A 104 -5.29 -4.34 4.02
C CYS A 104 -6.03 -3.07 3.56
N ASP A 105 -7.33 -3.02 3.78
CA ASP A 105 -8.17 -1.93 3.30
C ASP A 105 -7.91 -0.62 4.05
N GLN A 106 -7.37 -0.67 5.27
CA GLN A 106 -7.00 0.54 6.02
C GLN A 106 -5.94 1.35 5.24
N CYS A 107 -4.90 0.67 4.76
CA CYS A 107 -3.84 1.29 3.98
C CYS A 107 -4.29 1.62 2.55
N HIS A 108 -5.03 0.72 1.89
CA HIS A 108 -5.45 0.95 0.51
C HIS A 108 -6.48 2.08 0.38
N ASN A 109 -7.42 2.18 1.32
CA ASN A 109 -8.37 3.30 1.37
C ASN A 109 -7.66 4.60 1.70
N TYR A 110 -6.70 4.58 2.63
CA TYR A 110 -5.90 5.76 2.96
C TYR A 110 -5.08 6.26 1.76
N ALA A 111 -4.51 5.34 0.98
CA ALA A 111 -3.77 5.67 -0.24
C ALA A 111 -4.67 5.89 -1.47
N GLU A 112 -6.00 5.77 -1.32
CA GLU A 112 -6.98 5.85 -2.41
C GLU A 112 -6.66 4.93 -3.61
N VAL A 113 -6.13 3.73 -3.33
CA VAL A 113 -5.81 2.73 -4.35
C VAL A 113 -6.77 1.55 -4.30
N ASN A 114 -7.08 0.98 -5.47
CA ASN A 114 -7.86 -0.25 -5.59
C ASN A 114 -7.00 -1.37 -6.21
N PRO A 115 -6.34 -2.22 -5.39
CA PRO A 115 -5.50 -3.29 -5.90
C PRO A 115 -6.33 -4.38 -6.57
N TYR A 116 -5.83 -4.88 -7.69
CA TYR A 116 -6.47 -5.92 -8.51
C TYR A 116 -6.10 -7.35 -8.08
N CYS A 117 -5.52 -7.54 -6.89
CA CYS A 117 -5.11 -8.85 -6.38
C CYS A 117 -6.26 -9.88 -6.47
N TRP A 118 -7.48 -9.42 -6.17
CA TRP A 118 -8.68 -10.24 -6.09
C TRP A 118 -9.36 -10.51 -7.43
N GLU A 119 -8.87 -9.94 -8.53
CA GLU A 119 -9.31 -10.34 -9.86
C GLU A 119 -8.84 -11.75 -10.21
N CYS A 120 -7.74 -12.21 -9.59
CA CYS A 120 -7.21 -13.57 -9.74
C CYS A 120 -7.25 -14.38 -8.43
N HIS A 121 -7.17 -13.72 -7.27
CA HIS A 121 -7.22 -14.40 -5.98
C HIS A 121 -8.62 -14.44 -5.38
N ILE A 122 -8.94 -15.54 -4.72
CA ILE A 122 -10.18 -15.66 -3.95
C ILE A 122 -9.96 -15.00 -2.59
N GLU A 123 -10.75 -13.97 -2.29
CA GLU A 123 -10.75 -13.34 -0.99
C GLU A 123 -11.07 -14.38 0.10
N PRO A 124 -10.18 -14.62 1.07
CA PRO A 124 -10.45 -15.55 2.15
C PRO A 124 -11.62 -15.03 3.00
N LYS A 125 -12.45 -15.94 3.52
CA LYS A 125 -13.42 -15.55 4.54
C LYS A 125 -12.70 -14.94 5.73
N GLU A 126 -13.09 -13.73 6.12
CA GLU A 126 -12.50 -13.07 7.27
C GLU A 126 -12.64 -13.96 8.51
N LYS A 127 -11.53 -14.16 9.21
CA LYS A 127 -11.52 -14.83 10.51
C LYS A 127 -11.52 -13.74 11.57
N LEU A 128 -12.63 -13.68 12.30
CA LEU A 128 -12.81 -12.83 13.49
C LEU A 128 -11.85 -13.25 14.61
#